data_AF-A0A7S3U423-F1
#
_entry.id   AF-A0A7S3U423-F1
#
_cell.length_a   1.000
_cell.length_b   1.000
_cell.length_c   1.000
_cell.angle_alpha   90.00
_cell.angle_beta   90.00
_cell.angle_gamma   90.00
#
_symmetry.space_group_name_H-M   'P 1'
#
loop_
_entity.id
_entity.type
_entity.pdbx_description
1 polymer ?
#
loop_
_entity_poly.entity_id
_entity_poly.type
_entity_poly.pdbx_seq_one_letter_code
_entity_poly.pdbx_strand_id
1 'polypeptide(L)'
;VSSRGPPSSQLAAQHRRLPLFASAPALTTAAPGGVSLCSSPVGRHYQPDYFEAWLPDMSMRACISRTAFEVQWRPGSRGEAWLLASGTNPVSVDGKVAPN
;
A
#
# COMPACT_ATOMS: atom_id res chain seq x y z
N VAL A 1 19.73 -15.70 23.47
CA VAL A 1 20.18 -14.65 22.53
C VAL A 1 18.99 -14.28 21.66
N SER A 2 18.24 -13.24 22.04
CA SER A 2 17.11 -12.75 21.24
C SER A 2 17.61 -11.70 20.26
N SER A 3 17.67 -12.05 18.97
CA SER A 3 18.03 -11.13 17.90
C SER A 3 16.89 -10.13 17.67
N ARG A 4 16.97 -8.95 18.28
CA ARG A 4 16.26 -7.77 17.79
C ARG A 4 16.85 -7.42 16.43
N GLY A 5 16.07 -7.65 15.36
CA GLY A 5 16.42 -7.13 14.04
C GLY A 5 16.62 -5.61 14.11
N PRO A 6 17.39 -5.02 13.17
CA PRO A 6 17.62 -3.59 13.14
C PRO A 6 16.28 -2.83 13.07
N PRO A 7 16.17 -1.65 13.70
CA PRO A 7 14.98 -0.82 13.63
C PRO A 7 14.63 -0.54 12.16
N SER A 8 13.35 -0.59 11.81
CA SER A 8 12.84 -0.48 10.44
C SER A 8 13.32 0.75 9.66
N SER A 9 13.83 1.78 10.35
CA SER A 9 14.45 2.98 9.78
C SER A 9 15.81 2.73 9.11
N GLN A 10 16.54 1.68 9.47
CA GLN A 10 17.88 1.35 8.94
C GLN A 10 17.86 0.35 7.77
N LEU A 11 16.70 -0.19 7.39
CA LEU A 11 16.60 -1.05 6.21
C LEU A 11 16.83 -0.22 4.96
N ALA A 12 17.76 -0.67 4.11
CA ALA A 12 17.88 -0.20 2.74
C ALA A 12 16.49 -0.15 2.09
N ALA A 13 16.21 0.88 1.29
CA ALA A 13 14.87 1.13 0.75
C ALA A 13 14.26 -0.13 0.09
N GLN A 14 15.08 -0.91 -0.60
CA GLN A 14 14.73 -2.17 -1.26
C GLN A 14 14.23 -3.30 -0.33
N HIS A 15 14.45 -3.18 0.99
CA HIS A 15 14.03 -4.18 1.98
C HIS A 15 12.88 -3.71 2.86
N ARG A 16 12.40 -2.48 2.67
CA ARG A 16 11.28 -1.94 3.44
C ARG A 16 9.99 -2.58 2.95
N ARG A 17 9.22 -3.13 3.90
CA ARG A 17 7.94 -3.81 3.63
C ARG A 17 6.86 -3.15 4.45
N LEU A 18 5.75 -2.80 3.80
CA LEU A 18 4.60 -2.22 4.44
C LEU A 18 3.59 -3.33 4.71
N PRO A 19 3.19 -3.58 5.97
CA PRO A 19 2.11 -4.52 6.22
C PRO A 19 0.82 -3.95 5.65
N LEU A 20 0.16 -4.73 4.79
CA LEU A 20 -1.16 -4.42 4.26
C LEU A 20 -2.19 -5.15 5.10
N PHE A 21 -3.21 -4.42 5.55
CA PHE A 21 -4.32 -4.99 6.30
C PHE A 21 -5.55 -4.95 5.41
N ALA A 22 -6.09 -6.12 5.10
CA ALA A 22 -7.27 -6.24 4.27
C ALA A 22 -8.46 -5.57 4.98
N SER A 23 -9.04 -4.59 4.32
CA SER A 23 -10.43 -4.19 4.57
C SER A 23 -11.35 -5.36 4.24
N ALA A 24 -12.48 -5.44 4.93
CA ALA A 24 -13.49 -6.46 4.70
C ALA A 24 -13.84 -6.54 3.20
N PRO A 25 -14.03 -7.75 2.65
CA PRO A 25 -14.24 -7.91 1.23
C PRO A 25 -15.51 -7.19 0.79
N ALA A 26 -15.36 -6.26 -0.17
CA ALA A 26 -16.49 -5.63 -0.81
C ALA A 26 -17.01 -6.56 -1.91
N LEU A 27 -18.31 -6.86 -1.88
CA LEU A 27 -18.99 -7.49 -3.01
C LEU A 27 -19.07 -6.45 -4.13
N THR A 28 -18.32 -6.65 -5.21
CA THR A 28 -18.49 -5.82 -6.41
C THR A 28 -19.64 -6.39 -7.24
N THR A 29 -20.76 -5.68 -7.28
CA THR A 29 -22.01 -6.08 -7.95
C THR A 29 -21.96 -5.92 -9.48
N ALA A 30 -20.80 -5.65 -10.06
CA ALA A 30 -20.67 -5.26 -11.47
C ALA A 30 -20.85 -6.41 -12.48
N ALA A 31 -21.03 -7.66 -12.04
CA ALA A 31 -21.35 -8.79 -12.93
C ALA A 31 -22.20 -9.87 -12.21
N PRO A 32 -23.02 -10.66 -12.93
CA PRO A 32 -23.72 -11.81 -12.37
C PRO A 32 -22.67 -12.87 -11.98
N GLY A 33 -22.40 -13.00 -10.67
CA GLY A 33 -21.32 -13.83 -10.13
C GLY A 33 -20.32 -13.03 -9.28
N GLY A 34 -20.82 -12.15 -8.41
CA GLY A 34 -20.04 -11.14 -7.67
C GLY A 34 -18.72 -11.68 -7.12
N VAL A 35 -17.62 -11.06 -7.56
CA VAL A 35 -16.29 -11.36 -7.05
C VAL A 35 -16.09 -10.61 -5.74
N SER A 36 -15.81 -11.35 -4.66
CA SER A 36 -15.34 -10.74 -3.42
C SER A 36 -13.94 -10.19 -3.67
N LEU A 37 -13.74 -8.90 -3.40
CA LEU A 37 -12.45 -8.24 -3.50
C LEU A 37 -12.05 -7.71 -2.12
N CYS A 38 -10.84 -8.08 -1.69
CA CYS A 38 -10.18 -7.39 -0.59
C CYS A 38 -9.49 -6.14 -1.12
N SER A 39 -9.43 -5.11 -0.29
CA SER A 39 -8.64 -3.92 -0.56
C SER A 39 -7.84 -3.51 0.68
N SER A 40 -6.72 -2.82 0.48
CA SER A 40 -5.98 -2.15 1.56
C SER A 40 -5.54 -0.78 1.07
N PRO A 41 -5.96 0.31 1.73
CA PRO A 41 -5.47 1.63 1.41
C PRO A 41 -4.01 1.79 1.87
N VAL A 42 -3.24 2.57 1.11
CA VAL A 42 -1.85 2.90 1.39
C VAL A 42 -1.68 4.40 1.37
N GLY A 43 -1.04 4.93 2.41
CA GLY A 43 -0.70 6.34 2.50
C GLY A 43 -0.38 6.76 3.93
N ARG A 44 0.13 7.98 4.08
CA ARG A 44 0.59 8.47 5.39
C ARG A 44 -0.50 8.54 6.47
N HIS A 45 -1.78 8.54 6.08
CA HIS A 45 -2.89 8.49 7.03
C HIS A 45 -3.14 7.08 7.58
N TYR A 46 -2.90 6.05 6.78
CA TYR A 46 -3.18 4.65 7.14
C TYR A 46 -1.98 3.94 7.77
N GLN A 47 -0.76 4.34 7.43
CA GLN A 47 0.47 3.77 8.00
C GLN A 47 1.46 4.84 8.49
N PRO A 48 1.04 5.81 9.34
CA PRO A 48 1.87 6.96 9.70
C PRO A 48 3.25 6.55 10.19
N ASP A 49 3.33 5.67 11.20
CA ASP A 49 4.58 5.24 11.85
C ASP A 49 5.63 4.71 10.87
N TYR A 50 5.20 3.99 9.82
CA TYR A 50 6.10 3.47 8.79
C TYR A 50 6.68 4.60 7.93
N PHE A 51 5.84 5.53 7.48
CA PHE A 51 6.31 6.68 6.74
C PHE A 51 7.20 7.59 7.61
N GLU A 52 6.97 7.65 8.92
CA GLU A 52 7.83 8.40 9.83
C GLU A 52 9.21 7.76 10.01
N ALA A 53 9.24 6.45 10.22
CA ALA A 53 10.48 5.70 10.36
C ALA A 53 11.30 5.67 9.07
N TRP A 54 10.64 5.59 7.91
CA TRP A 54 11.29 5.47 6.61
C TRP A 54 11.72 6.80 6.01
N LEU A 55 10.97 7.86 6.28
CA LEU A 55 11.22 9.20 5.76
C LEU A 55 11.14 10.22 6.91
N PRO A 56 12.23 10.35 7.70
CA PRO A 56 12.26 11.22 8.89
C PRO A 56 12.06 12.70 8.57
N ASP A 57 12.44 13.13 7.37
CA ASP A 57 12.21 14.49 6.90
C ASP A 57 10.71 14.74 6.68
N MET A 58 10.14 15.61 7.50
CA MET A 58 8.74 16.00 7.44
C MET A 58 8.37 16.68 6.12
N SER A 59 9.28 17.48 5.53
CA SER A 59 9.02 18.19 4.28
C SER A 59 8.84 17.22 3.13
N MET A 60 9.70 16.20 3.04
CA MET A 60 9.56 15.12 2.06
C MET A 60 8.34 14.24 2.33
N ARG A 61 8.04 13.93 3.59
CA ARG A 61 6.87 13.13 3.97
C ARG A 61 5.55 13.84 3.63
N ALA A 62 5.52 15.17 3.71
CA ALA A 62 4.36 15.97 3.34
C ALA A 62 3.99 15.85 1.85
N CYS A 63 4.97 15.51 0.98
CA CYS A 63 4.75 15.26 -0.44
C CYS A 63 4.01 13.93 -0.73
N ILE A 64 3.99 12.99 0.21
CA ILE A 64 3.32 11.69 0.05
C ILE A 64 1.87 11.84 0.45
N SER A 65 0.89 11.59 -0.43
CA SER A 65 -0.54 11.71 -0.16
C SER A 65 -1.03 10.97 1.11
N ARG A 66 -2.07 11.52 1.76
CA ARG A 66 -2.75 10.88 2.92
C ARG A 66 -3.29 9.51 2.54
N THR A 67 -3.92 9.47 1.37
CA THR A 67 -4.36 8.28 0.64
C THR A 67 -3.64 8.32 -0.71
N ALA A 68 -2.62 7.51 -0.89
CA ALA A 68 -1.81 7.50 -2.11
C ALA A 68 -2.43 6.57 -3.16
N PHE A 69 -2.70 5.33 -2.76
CA PHE A 69 -3.31 4.31 -3.62
C PHE A 69 -3.98 3.24 -2.77
N GLU A 70 -4.80 2.41 -3.41
CA GLU A 70 -5.32 1.17 -2.86
C GLU A 70 -4.73 -0.03 -3.58
N VAL A 71 -4.39 -1.05 -2.81
CA VAL A 71 -4.09 -2.38 -3.35
C VAL A 71 -5.34 -3.21 -3.25
N GLN A 72 -5.77 -3.82 -4.34
CA GLN A 72 -6.93 -4.70 -4.39
C GLN A 72 -6.49 -6.11 -4.83
N TRP A 73 -7.13 -7.15 -4.29
CA TRP A 73 -6.84 -8.52 -4.67
C TRP A 73 -8.06 -9.42 -4.43
N ARG A 74 -8.11 -10.55 -5.15
CA ARG A 74 -9.10 -11.60 -4.90
C ARG A 74 -8.64 -12.49 -3.75
N PRO A 75 -9.46 -12.71 -2.70
CA PRO A 75 -9.15 -13.70 -1.66
C PRO A 75 -8.87 -15.07 -2.27
N GLY A 76 -7.81 -15.75 -1.82
CA GLY A 76 -7.44 -17.08 -2.30
C GLY A 76 -6.77 -17.13 -3.68
N SER A 77 -6.71 -16.03 -4.42
CA SER A 77 -5.89 -15.95 -5.65
C SER A 77 -4.41 -15.82 -5.30
N ARG A 78 -3.53 -16.50 -6.04
CA ARG A 78 -2.08 -16.31 -5.94
C ARG A 78 -1.61 -15.39 -7.05
N GLY A 79 -1.16 -14.20 -6.69
CA GLY A 79 -0.45 -13.29 -7.61
C GLY A 79 -1.33 -12.31 -8.39
N GLU A 80 -2.64 -12.28 -8.15
CA GLU A 80 -3.53 -11.26 -8.74
C GLU A 80 -3.75 -10.13 -7.74
N ALA A 81 -3.01 -9.04 -7.93
CA ALA A 81 -3.25 -7.78 -7.24
C ALA A 81 -3.26 -6.62 -8.24
N TRP A 82 -4.10 -5.64 -7.96
CA TRP A 82 -4.24 -4.42 -8.75
C TRP A 82 -3.96 -3.22 -7.87
N LEU A 83 -3.41 -2.18 -8.48
CA LEU A 83 -3.20 -0.90 -7.82
C LEU A 83 -4.16 0.11 -8.41
N LEU A 84 -4.90 0.78 -7.55
CA LEU A 84 -5.77 1.89 -7.90
C LEU A 84 -5.18 3.16 -7.29
N ALA A 85 -4.74 4.10 -8.11
CA ALA A 85 -4.24 5.37 -7.60
C ALA A 85 -5.42 6.18 -7.03
N SER A 86 -5.22 6.82 -5.86
CA SER A 86 -6.28 7.52 -5.13
C SER A 86 -5.97 8.99 -4.88
N GLY A 87 -4.83 9.47 -5.37
CA GLY A 87 -4.36 10.84 -5.20
C GLY A 87 -4.03 11.52 -6.53
N THR A 88 -3.67 12.80 -6.45
CA THR A 88 -3.25 13.60 -7.62
C THR A 88 -1.83 13.30 -8.08
N ASN A 89 -1.02 12.66 -7.23
CA ASN A 89 0.34 12.28 -7.58
C ASN A 89 0.33 10.96 -8.34
N PRO A 90 1.04 10.85 -9.48
CA PRO A 90 1.12 9.62 -10.23
C PRO A 90 1.80 8.53 -9.41
N VAL A 91 1.28 7.31 -9.52
CA VAL A 91 1.89 6.10 -8.94
C VAL A 91 2.41 5.25 -10.07
N SER A 92 3.63 4.71 -9.95
CA SER A 92 4.19 3.79 -10.94
C SER A 92 4.73 2.51 -10.28
N VAL A 93 4.58 1.39 -10.99
CA VAL A 93 5.10 0.08 -10.62
C VAL A 93 5.94 -0.41 -11.80
N ASP A 94 7.21 -0.74 -11.56
CA ASP A 94 8.16 -1.19 -12.58
C ASP A 94 8.22 -0.25 -13.82
N GLY A 95 8.15 1.06 -13.56
CA GLY A 95 8.17 2.10 -14.59
C GLY A 95 6.85 2.31 -15.34
N LYS A 96 5.80 1.54 -15.04
CA LYS A 96 4.46 1.71 -15.62
C LYS A 96 3.57 2.50 -14.67
N VAL A 97 2.97 3.58 -15.17
CA VAL A 97 2.06 4.43 -14.39
C VAL A 97 0.72 3.69 -14.21
N ALA A 98 0.24 3.64 -12.97
CA ALA A 98 -1.06 3.08 -12.63
C ALA A 98 -2.19 4.01 -13.09
N PRO A 99 -3.34 3.46 -13.49
CA PRO A 99 -4.50 4.26 -13.86
C PRO A 99 -5.08 4.97 -12.63
N ASN A 100 -5.56 6.20 -12.87
CA ASN A 100 -6.44 6.95 -11.96
C ASN A 100 -7.90 6.63 -12.29
#